data_AF-A0A2N0TXA8-F1
#
_entry.id   AF-A0A2N0TXA8-F1
#
_cell.length_a   1.000
_cell.length_b   1.000
_cell.length_c   1.000
_cell.angle_alpha   90.00
_cell.angle_beta   90.00
_cell.angle_gamma   90.00
#
_symmetry.space_group_name_H-M   'P 1'
#
loop_
_entity.id
_entity.type
_entity.pdbx_description
1 polymer ?
#
loop_
_entity_poly.entity_id
_entity_poly.type
_entity_poly.pdbx_seq_one_letter_code
_entity_poly.pdbx_strand_id
1 'polypeptide(L)' 'MDIQTTKLKLLKTILENENSEFIQKVADFVQKEKPDFWEELNEKEQVEIKQGIEELEKGKRVSYESFLKKIS' A
#
# COMPACT_ATOMS: atom_id res chain seq x y z
N MET A 1 -9.88 1.68 27.58
CA MET A 1 -10.76 1.93 26.41
C MET A 1 -11.18 0.58 25.88
N ASP A 2 -12.48 0.34 25.71
CA ASP A 2 -12.94 -0.90 25.08
C ASP A 2 -12.87 -0.77 23.55
N ILE A 3 -11.96 -1.52 22.92
CA ILE A 3 -11.66 -1.40 21.49
C ILE A 3 -12.89 -1.74 20.64
N GLN A 4 -13.71 -2.71 21.07
CA GLN A 4 -14.90 -3.13 20.32
C GLN A 4 -15.97 -2.02 20.34
N THR A 5 -16.23 -1.44 21.51
CA THR A 5 -17.13 -0.28 21.64
C THR A 5 -16.63 0.91 20.82
N THR A 6 -15.32 1.18 20.79
CA THR A 6 -14.76 2.27 19.98
C THR A 6 -14.96 2.02 18.49
N LYS A 7 -14.74 0.80 17.99
CA LYS A 7 -14.98 0.44 16.58
C LYS A 7 -16.44 0.65 16.17
N LEU A 8 -17.39 0.20 16.99
CA LEU A 8 -18.82 0.36 16.72
C LEU A 8 -19.23 1.83 16.68
N LYS A 9 -18.70 2.65 17.60
CA LYS A 9 -18.97 4.10 17.60
C LYS A 9 -18.46 4.78 16.33
N LEU A 10 -17.23 4.48 15.90
CA LEU A 10 -16.66 5.04 14.67
C LEU A 10 -17.47 4.63 13.44
N LEU A 11 -17.84 3.35 13.32
CA LEU A 11 -18.70 2.86 12.24
C LEU A 11 -20.03 3.60 12.19
N LYS A 12 -20.70 3.75 13.34
CA LYS A 12 -21.96 4.48 13.44
C LYS A 12 -21.81 5.94 13.01
N THR A 13 -20.77 6.62 13.50
CA THR A 13 -20.48 8.01 13.11
C THR A 13 -20.24 8.17 11.61
N ILE A 14 -19.60 7.20 10.96
CA ILE A 14 -19.38 7.24 9.50
C ILE A 14 -20.70 7.01 8.75
N LEU A 15 -21.49 6.00 9.15
CA LEU A 15 -22.74 5.65 8.47
C LEU A 15 -23.83 6.73 8.58
N GLU A 16 -23.87 7.46 9.70
CA GLU A 16 -24.86 8.52 9.94
C GLU A 16 -24.43 9.90 9.37
N ASN A 17 -23.22 10.01 8.82
CA ASN A 17 -22.67 11.29 8.37
C ASN A 17 -22.76 11.44 6.84
N GLU A 18 -23.50 12.45 6.39
CA GLU A 18 -23.72 12.74 4.97
C GLU A 18 -22.72 13.76 4.38
N ASN A 19 -21.79 14.29 5.18
CA ASN A 19 -20.78 15.24 4.72
C ASN A 19 -19.69 14.52 3.92
N SER A 20 -19.74 14.67 2.59
CA SER A 20 -18.80 14.04 1.66
C SER A 20 -17.34 14.39 1.90
N GLU A 21 -17.03 15.62 2.33
CA GLU A 21 -15.65 16.05 2.63
C GLU A 21 -15.11 15.30 3.86
N PHE A 22 -15.93 15.12 4.90
CA PHE A 22 -15.56 14.33 6.07
C PHE A 22 -15.30 12.87 5.70
N ILE A 23 -16.20 12.26 4.93
CA ILE A 23 -16.07 10.86 4.51
C ILE A 23 -14.80 10.66 3.68
N GLN A 24 -14.49 11.58 2.76
CA GLN A 24 -13.26 11.52 1.97
C GLN A 24 -12.01 11.59 2.85
N LYS A 25 -11.95 12.51 3.81
CA LYS A 25 -10.80 12.63 4.73
C LYS A 25 -10.58 11.37 5.56
N VAL A 26 -11.65 10.72 6.02
CA VAL A 26 -11.56 9.45 6.76
C VAL A 26 -11.07 8.33 5.85
N ALA A 27 -11.56 8.25 4.61
CA ALA A 27 -11.11 7.27 3.64
C ALA A 27 -9.61 7.42 3.33
N ASP A 28 -9.15 8.65 3.08
CA ASP A 28 -7.74 8.95 2.84
C ASP A 28 -6.85 8.59 4.04
N PHE A 29 -7.34 8.86 5.25
CA PHE A 29 -6.64 8.49 6.49
C PHE A 29 -6.49 6.96 6.60
N VAL A 30 -7.58 6.21 6.44
CA VAL A 30 -7.55 4.73 6.51
C VAL A 30 -6.66 4.14 5.42
N GLN A 31 -6.65 4.72 4.21
CA GLN A 31 -5.78 4.27 3.14
C GLN A 31 -4.29 4.50 3.45
N LYS A 32 -3.95 5.58 4.15
CA LYS A 32 -2.57 5.88 4.59
C LYS A 32 -2.12 5.03 5.77
N GLU A 33 -3.05 4.54 6.59
CA GLU A 33 -2.77 3.62 7.69
C GLU A 33 -2.57 2.16 7.23
N LYS A 34 -2.77 1.86 5.94
CA LYS A 34 -2.31 0.58 5.40
C LYS A 34 -0.79 0.54 5.51
N PRO A 35 -0.20 -0.55 6.02
CA PRO A 35 1.25 -0.74 5.99
C PRO A 35 1.73 -0.48 4.56
N ASP A 36 2.86 0.21 4.41
CA ASP A 36 3.55 0.24 3.12
C ASP A 36 3.69 -1.23 2.66
N PHE A 37 3.48 -1.52 1.37
CA PHE A 37 3.64 -2.89 0.87
C PHE A 37 5.04 -3.44 1.21
N TRP A 38 6.02 -2.54 1.37
CA TRP A 38 7.35 -2.85 1.87
C TRP A 38 7.34 -3.64 3.19
N GLU A 39 6.45 -3.29 4.12
CA GLU A 39 6.27 -3.94 5.43
C GLU A 39 5.53 -5.28 5.31
N GLU A 40 4.88 -5.56 4.18
CA GLU A 40 4.22 -6.84 3.90
C GLU A 40 5.18 -7.86 3.26
N LEU A 41 6.34 -7.41 2.75
CA LEU A 41 7.34 -8.27 2.12
C LEU A 41 8.16 -9.05 3.14
N ASN A 42 8.43 -10.32 2.85
CA ASN A 42 9.38 -11.11 3.63
C ASN A 42 10.84 -10.68 3.35
N GLU A 43 11.77 -11.06 4.23
CA GLU A 43 13.18 -10.67 4.12
C GLU A 43 13.80 -11.02 2.76
N LYS A 44 13.44 -12.17 2.18
CA LYS A 44 13.96 -12.60 0.89
C LYS A 44 13.48 -11.68 -0.24
N GLU A 45 12.20 -11.33 -0.25
CA GLU A 45 11.62 -10.40 -1.23
C GLU A 45 12.26 -9.02 -1.12
N GLN A 46 12.46 -8.52 0.11
CA GLN A 46 13.14 -7.24 0.33
C GLN A 46 14.59 -7.27 -0.17
N VAL A 47 15.32 -8.37 0.03
CA VAL A 47 16.70 -8.54 -0.47
C VAL A 47 16.71 -8.60 -2.00
N GLU A 48 15.80 -9.34 -2.62
CA GLU A 48 15.69 -9.43 -4.08
C GLU A 48 15.40 -8.06 -4.72
N ILE A 49 14.48 -7.29 -4.14
CA ILE A 49 14.19 -5.93 -4.62
C ILE A 49 15.40 -5.01 -4.49
N LYS A 50 16.11 -5.03 -3.35
CA LYS A 50 17.33 -4.23 -3.15
C LYS A 50 18.41 -4.59 -4.17
N GLN A 51 18.62 -5.88 -4.41
CA GLN A 51 19.54 -6.35 -5.44
C GLN A 51 19.14 -5.86 -6.83
N GLY A 52 17.85 -5.98 -7.19
CA GLY A 52 17.33 -5.47 -8.45
C GLY A 52 17.60 -3.98 -8.63
N ILE A 53 17.37 -3.16 -7.60
CA ILE A 53 17.66 -1.72 -7.63
C ILE A 53 19.15 -1.46 -7.87
N GLU A 54 20.04 -2.13 -7.14
CA GLU A 54 21.49 -2.00 -7.37
C GLU A 54 21.90 -2.39 -8.81
N GLU A 55 21.27 -3.41 -9.38
CA GLU A 55 21.52 -3.83 -10.75
C GLU A 55 21.04 -2.79 -11.76
N LEU A 56 19.87 -2.18 -11.54
CA LEU A 56 19.35 -1.08 -12.35
C LEU A 56 20.31 0.12 -12.33
N GLU A 57 20.83 0.49 -11.16
CA GLU A 57 21.81 1.58 -10.98
C GLU A 57 23.14 1.27 -11.69
N LYS A 58 23.59 0.02 -11.64
CA LYS A 58 24.77 -0.48 -12.39
C LYS A 58 24.52 -0.60 -13.90
N GLY A 59 23.33 -0.20 -14.38
CA GLY A 59 22.96 -0.24 -15.79
C GLY A 59 22.60 -1.63 -16.32
N LYS A 60 22.50 -2.64 -15.45
CA LYS A 60 22.06 -4.00 -15.79
C LYS A 60 20.54 -4.04 -15.90
N ARG A 61 20.01 -3.36 -16.91
CA ARG A 61 18.57 -3.21 -17.11
C ARG A 61 18.19 -3.42 -18.56
N VAL A 62 16.98 -3.91 -18.77
CA VAL A 62 16.32 -3.97 -20.07
C VAL A 62 15.03 -3.17 -20.01
N SER A 63 14.55 -2.69 -21.15
CA SER A 63 13.24 -2.03 -21.18
C SER A 63 12.14 -3.03 -20.83
N TYR A 64 11.12 -2.56 -20.12
CA TYR A 64 9.97 -3.37 -19.74
C TYR A 64 9.27 -3.98 -20.96
N GLU A 65 9.10 -3.20 -22.03
CA GLU A 65 8.53 -3.68 -23.29
C GLU A 65 9.37 -4.80 -23.93
N SER A 66 10.69 -4.67 -23.91
CA SER A 66 11.59 -5.71 -24.43
C SER A 66 11.53 -6.99 -23.60
N PHE A 67 11.32 -6.88 -22.29
CA PHE A 67 11.15 -8.04 -21.42
C PHE A 67 9.82 -8.75 -21.69
N LEU A 68 8.69 -8.02 -21.77
CA LEU A 68 7.38 -8.61 -22.04
C LEU A 68 7.34 -9.40 -23.35
N LYS A 69 7.98 -8.87 -24.40
CA LYS A 69 8.10 -9.56 -25.70
C LYS A 69 8.86 -10.90 -25.63
N LYS A 70 9.66 -11.15 -24.58
CA LYS A 70 10.39 -12.41 -24.39
C LYS A 70 9.59 -13.47 -23.63
N ILE A 71 8.57 -13.05 -22.88
CA ILE A 71 7.78 -13.92 -22.01
C ILE A 71 6.32 -14.08 -22.46
N SER A 72 5.91 -13.34 -23.50
CA SER A 72 4.66 -13.57 -24.25
C SER A 72 4.88 -14.60 -25.34
#